data_AF-A0A961ILQ6-F1
#
_entry.id   AF-A0A961ILQ6-F1
#
_cell.length_a   1.000
_cell.length_b   1.000
_cell.length_c   1.000
_cell.angle_alpha   90.00
_cell.angle_beta   90.00
_cell.angle_gamma   90.00
#
_symmetry.space_group_name_H-M   'P 1'
#
loop_
_entity.id
_entity.type
_entity.pdbx_description
1 polymer ?
#
loop_
_entity_poly.entity_id
_entity_poly.type
_entity_poly.pdbx_seq_one_letter_code
_entity_poly.pdbx_strand_id
1 'polypeptide(L)'
;MDFERFKRINDERVNYREMEDATVVSSYRNTGCGDGYRIYLKIDEESPEKRIVDASYTTTGCGFGLVSLAMATEWAKGRSLAEAEQVSAEVLEEMFEFPDRRKNYPESAAEALSKAVSDYRNGTGLKPQERVTRAHALQVLKEQGHLRGEKLNQVILDGADLSGVDLSGADLSHAFLTDCNFTGANLQGTRLRGAFLNNANLTDADLREADLRWAKLTGVKAEGARFDGATYDIGTRLDPRLTHLFSVMVKGAGRDIYLEDNQLKEAPA
;
A
#
# COMPACT_ATOMS: atom_id res chain seq x y z
N MET A 1 24.47 2.05 2.82
CA MET A 1 23.19 2.16 2.07
C MET A 1 23.24 3.26 1.01
N ASP A 2 22.89 2.92 -0.24
CA ASP A 2 22.70 3.86 -1.36
C ASP A 2 21.31 4.52 -1.29
N PHE A 3 21.27 5.82 -0.97
CA PHE A 3 20.03 6.58 -0.77
C PHE A 3 19.33 6.94 -2.09
N GLU A 4 20.07 7.17 -3.15
CA GLU A 4 19.50 7.46 -4.48
C GLU A 4 18.83 6.22 -5.05
N ARG A 5 19.47 5.04 -4.91
CA ARG A 5 18.85 3.77 -5.27
C ARG A 5 17.64 3.46 -4.40
N PHE A 6 17.70 3.73 -3.10
CA PHE A 6 16.53 3.59 -2.19
C PHE A 6 15.34 4.40 -2.70
N LYS A 7 15.58 5.68 -3.01
CA LYS A 7 14.55 6.59 -3.51
C LYS A 7 14.00 6.12 -4.86
N ARG A 8 14.88 5.77 -5.80
CA ARG A 8 14.47 5.26 -7.12
C ARG A 8 13.60 4.01 -7.03
N ILE A 9 13.97 3.01 -6.23
CA ILE A 9 13.15 1.79 -6.05
C ILE A 9 11.78 2.13 -5.46
N ASN A 10 11.74 3.06 -4.51
CA ASN A 10 10.49 3.54 -3.95
C ASN A 10 9.64 4.29 -4.98
N ASP A 11 10.23 5.20 -5.74
CA ASP A 11 9.51 6.05 -6.70
C ASP A 11 9.04 5.23 -7.92
N GLU A 12 9.89 4.34 -8.45
CA GLU A 12 9.57 3.47 -9.60
C GLU A 12 8.74 2.24 -9.19
N ARG A 13 8.60 1.97 -7.90
CA ARG A 13 7.77 0.87 -7.36
C ARG A 13 8.10 -0.48 -8.00
N VAL A 14 9.39 -0.82 -8.04
CA VAL A 14 9.90 -2.06 -8.67
C VAL A 14 9.12 -3.28 -8.17
N ASN A 15 8.55 -4.05 -9.12
CA ASN A 15 7.70 -5.24 -8.91
C ASN A 15 6.43 -5.05 -8.07
N TYR A 16 6.08 -3.81 -7.70
CA TYR A 16 4.86 -3.53 -6.96
C TYR A 16 3.66 -3.57 -7.91
N ARG A 17 2.87 -4.64 -7.84
CA ARG A 17 1.61 -4.78 -8.58
C ARG A 17 0.83 -5.97 -8.06
N GLU A 18 -0.47 -5.91 -8.27
CA GLU A 18 -1.31 -7.10 -8.26
C GLU A 18 -0.98 -7.97 -9.49
N MET A 19 -1.06 -9.28 -9.33
CA MET A 19 -0.86 -10.25 -10.41
C MET A 19 -2.06 -11.20 -10.42
N GLU A 20 -3.00 -10.95 -11.31
CA GLU A 20 -4.28 -11.69 -11.36
C GLU A 20 -4.07 -13.14 -11.76
N ASP A 21 -3.12 -13.39 -12.66
CA ASP A 21 -2.73 -14.71 -13.15
C ASP A 21 -1.67 -15.40 -12.25
N ALA A 22 -1.47 -14.91 -11.03
CA ALA A 22 -0.57 -15.53 -10.07
C ALA A 22 -1.06 -16.94 -9.69
N THR A 23 -0.15 -17.90 -9.80
CA THR A 23 -0.34 -19.29 -9.37
C THR A 23 -0.59 -19.36 -7.86
N VAL A 24 0.16 -18.59 -7.08
CA VAL A 24 -0.04 -18.45 -5.62
C VAL A 24 -0.01 -16.99 -5.21
N VAL A 25 -0.87 -16.65 -4.26
CA VAL A 25 -0.83 -15.37 -3.55
C VAL A 25 -0.75 -15.66 -2.07
N SER A 26 0.25 -15.10 -1.39
CA SER A 26 0.50 -15.35 0.03
C SER A 26 0.46 -14.06 0.82
N SER A 27 -0.24 -14.08 1.96
CA SER A 27 -0.18 -13.03 2.96
C SER A 27 0.82 -13.37 4.05
N TYR A 28 1.58 -12.37 4.46
CA TYR A 28 2.53 -12.44 5.57
C TYR A 28 2.41 -11.17 6.42
N ARG A 29 2.60 -11.28 7.74
CA ARG A 29 2.60 -10.13 8.64
C ARG A 29 4.02 -9.97 9.19
N ASN A 30 4.64 -8.83 8.90
CA ASN A 30 5.94 -8.46 9.43
C ASN A 30 5.92 -8.50 10.97
N THR A 31 6.80 -9.30 11.55
CA THR A 31 6.84 -9.57 13.00
C THR A 31 7.35 -8.39 13.82
N GLY A 32 8.14 -7.50 13.21
CA GLY A 32 8.71 -6.33 13.89
C GLY A 32 7.78 -5.12 13.93
N CYS A 33 7.19 -4.75 12.79
CA CYS A 33 6.33 -3.55 12.68
C CYS A 33 4.83 -3.85 12.52
N GLY A 34 4.45 -5.10 12.25
CA GLY A 34 3.06 -5.50 12.01
C GLY A 34 2.55 -5.24 10.59
N ASP A 35 3.41 -4.73 9.69
CA ASP A 35 3.07 -4.44 8.29
C ASP A 35 2.59 -5.71 7.55
N GLY A 36 1.54 -5.57 6.74
CA GLY A 36 1.02 -6.65 5.91
C GLY A 36 1.76 -6.71 4.57
N TYR A 37 2.32 -7.86 4.24
CA TYR A 37 2.97 -8.16 2.97
C TYR A 37 2.11 -9.14 2.19
N ARG A 38 2.00 -8.93 0.88
CA ARG A 38 1.37 -9.87 -0.04
C ARG A 38 2.33 -10.17 -1.17
N ILE A 39 2.70 -11.43 -1.34
CA ILE A 39 3.57 -11.91 -2.41
C ILE A 39 2.71 -12.64 -3.43
N TYR A 40 2.95 -12.38 -4.71
CA TYR A 40 2.35 -13.09 -5.83
C TYR A 40 3.47 -13.79 -6.58
N LEU A 41 3.32 -15.10 -6.82
CA LEU A 41 4.25 -15.87 -7.65
C LEU A 41 3.49 -16.50 -8.81
N LYS A 42 4.03 -16.33 -10.01
CA LYS A 42 3.65 -17.08 -11.20
C LYS A 42 4.68 -18.18 -11.42
N ILE A 43 4.22 -19.42 -11.38
CA ILE A 43 5.05 -20.61 -11.44
C ILE A 43 4.79 -21.30 -12.76
N ASP A 44 5.86 -21.66 -13.47
CA ASP A 44 5.77 -22.56 -14.61
C ASP A 44 5.52 -23.97 -14.09
N GLU A 45 4.25 -24.39 -14.15
CA GLU A 45 3.83 -25.72 -13.69
C GLU A 45 4.21 -26.84 -14.66
N GLU A 46 4.64 -26.53 -15.88
CA GLU A 46 5.11 -27.53 -16.84
C GLU A 46 6.61 -27.81 -16.65
N SER A 47 7.36 -26.84 -16.13
CA SER A 47 8.77 -27.01 -15.78
C SER A 47 8.96 -28.10 -14.70
N PRO A 48 9.89 -29.06 -14.90
CA PRO A 48 10.24 -30.06 -13.88
C PRO A 48 10.71 -29.45 -12.56
N GLU A 49 11.33 -28.26 -12.62
CA GLU A 49 11.88 -27.56 -11.45
C GLU A 49 10.89 -26.52 -10.87
N LYS A 50 9.69 -26.40 -11.47
CA LYS A 50 8.64 -25.45 -11.07
C LYS A 50 9.18 -24.02 -10.92
N ARG A 51 9.82 -23.49 -11.96
CA ARG A 51 10.49 -22.18 -11.86
C ARG A 51 9.49 -21.04 -11.69
N ILE A 52 9.87 -20.04 -10.89
CA ILE A 52 9.13 -18.79 -10.73
C ILE A 52 9.40 -17.93 -11.97
N VAL A 53 8.42 -17.82 -12.86
CA VAL A 53 8.57 -17.04 -14.10
C VAL A 53 8.30 -15.55 -13.88
N ASP A 54 7.51 -15.22 -12.86
CA ASP A 54 7.26 -13.85 -12.46
C ASP A 54 6.93 -13.76 -10.96
N ALA A 55 7.26 -12.63 -10.35
CA ALA A 55 6.97 -12.34 -8.96
C ALA A 55 6.58 -10.86 -8.79
N SER A 56 5.62 -10.62 -7.91
CA SER A 56 5.19 -9.28 -7.52
C SER A 56 4.81 -9.22 -6.05
N TYR A 57 4.57 -8.01 -5.57
CA TYR A 57 4.06 -7.82 -4.23
C TYR A 57 3.15 -6.60 -4.12
N THR A 58 2.35 -6.59 -3.06
CA THR A 58 1.72 -5.39 -2.50
C THR A 58 2.04 -5.34 -1.01
N THR A 59 2.07 -4.15 -0.41
CA THR A 59 2.42 -4.01 1.01
C THR A 59 1.76 -2.79 1.65
N THR A 60 1.47 -2.88 2.94
CA THR A 60 1.14 -1.72 3.79
C THR A 60 2.39 -1.12 4.44
N GLY A 61 3.55 -1.71 4.18
CA GLY A 61 4.78 -1.36 4.87
C GLY A 61 5.42 -0.07 4.41
N CYS A 62 6.37 0.40 5.21
CA CYS A 62 7.13 1.59 4.89
C CYS A 62 8.10 1.35 3.71
N GLY A 63 8.80 2.41 3.27
CA GLY A 63 9.73 2.32 2.14
C GLY A 63 10.85 1.30 2.29
N PHE A 64 11.27 0.96 3.51
CA PHE A 64 12.22 -0.15 3.73
C PHE A 64 11.59 -1.52 3.44
N GLY A 65 10.36 -1.75 3.90
CA GLY A 65 9.64 -2.99 3.58
C GLY A 65 9.38 -3.14 2.09
N LEU A 66 9.07 -2.04 1.41
CA LEU A 66 8.93 -2.01 -0.04
C LEU A 66 10.23 -2.40 -0.76
N VAL A 67 11.37 -1.78 -0.40
CA VAL A 67 12.66 -2.12 -1.01
C VAL A 67 13.05 -3.57 -0.74
N SER A 68 12.85 -4.08 0.48
CA SER A 68 13.13 -5.48 0.80
C SER A 68 12.26 -6.46 0.00
N LEU A 69 10.97 -6.17 -0.18
CA LEU A 69 10.08 -6.98 -1.01
C LEU A 69 10.42 -6.88 -2.50
N ALA A 70 10.85 -5.71 -2.98
CA ALA A 70 11.37 -5.55 -4.33
C ALA A 70 12.61 -6.44 -4.55
N MET A 71 13.56 -6.48 -3.60
CA MET A 71 14.72 -7.36 -3.70
C MET A 71 14.30 -8.83 -3.67
N ALA A 72 13.41 -9.24 -2.75
CA ALA A 72 12.96 -10.62 -2.65
C ALA A 72 12.26 -11.09 -3.94
N THR A 73 11.33 -10.29 -4.47
CA THR A 73 10.61 -10.64 -5.71
C THR A 73 11.50 -10.59 -6.94
N GLU A 74 12.43 -9.64 -7.03
CA GLU A 74 13.38 -9.60 -8.15
C GLU A 74 14.34 -10.79 -8.11
N TRP A 75 14.81 -11.16 -6.92
CA TRP A 75 15.63 -12.34 -6.73
C TRP A 75 14.87 -13.63 -7.05
N ALA A 76 13.60 -13.75 -6.70
CA ALA A 76 12.82 -14.96 -6.95
C ALA A 76 12.66 -15.31 -8.43
N LYS A 77 12.62 -14.31 -9.32
CA LYS A 77 12.40 -14.53 -10.76
C LYS A 77 13.48 -15.41 -11.36
N GLY A 78 13.06 -16.40 -12.15
CA GLY A 78 13.90 -17.37 -12.81
C GLY A 78 14.39 -18.52 -11.93
N ARG A 79 14.22 -18.45 -10.60
CA ARG A 79 14.67 -19.50 -9.67
C ARG A 79 13.63 -20.62 -9.52
N SER A 80 14.10 -21.81 -9.18
CA SER A 80 13.25 -22.93 -8.77
C SER A 80 12.59 -22.65 -7.41
N LEU A 81 11.51 -23.35 -7.09
CA LEU A 81 10.91 -23.27 -5.75
C LEU A 81 11.86 -23.74 -4.65
N ALA A 82 12.77 -24.68 -4.93
CA ALA A 82 13.74 -25.15 -3.96
C ALA A 82 14.76 -24.06 -3.61
N GLU A 83 15.25 -23.32 -4.60
CA GLU A 83 16.12 -22.16 -4.37
C GLU A 83 15.35 -21.05 -3.65
N ALA A 84 14.13 -20.75 -4.10
CA ALA A 84 13.34 -19.65 -3.56
C ALA A 84 12.96 -19.81 -2.07
N GLU A 85 12.77 -21.05 -1.63
CA GLU A 85 12.48 -21.39 -0.23
C GLU A 85 13.66 -21.12 0.71
N GLN A 86 14.89 -21.18 0.20
CA GLN A 86 16.12 -20.97 0.95
C GLN A 86 16.60 -19.51 0.90
N VAL A 87 15.76 -18.58 0.45
CA VAL A 87 16.06 -17.14 0.51
C VAL A 87 16.41 -16.73 1.95
N SER A 88 17.42 -15.88 2.09
CA SER A 88 17.84 -15.35 3.38
C SER A 88 17.98 -13.83 3.34
N ALA A 89 18.02 -13.20 4.51
CA ALA A 89 18.22 -11.75 4.61
C ALA A 89 19.58 -11.34 4.02
N GLU A 90 20.62 -12.15 4.22
CA GLU A 90 21.97 -11.90 3.72
C GLU A 90 21.99 -11.80 2.19
N VAL A 91 21.29 -12.69 1.51
CA VAL A 91 21.16 -12.67 0.04
C VAL A 91 20.47 -11.39 -0.44
N LEU A 92 19.46 -10.91 0.28
CA LEU A 92 18.81 -9.64 -0.04
C LEU A 92 19.70 -8.43 0.29
N GLU A 93 20.52 -8.52 1.34
CA GLU A 93 21.50 -7.48 1.71
C GLU A 93 22.64 -7.35 0.68
N GLU A 94 23.03 -8.46 0.02
CA GLU A 94 23.97 -8.42 -1.11
C GLU A 94 23.40 -7.63 -2.30
N MET A 95 22.08 -7.69 -2.52
CA MET A 95 21.42 -6.92 -3.58
C MET A 95 21.25 -5.45 -3.21
N PHE A 96 20.95 -5.16 -1.94
CA PHE A 96 20.78 -3.81 -1.42
C PHE A 96 21.13 -3.74 0.07
N GLU A 97 22.13 -2.92 0.41
CA GLU A 97 22.60 -2.77 1.79
C GLU A 97 21.60 -1.97 2.64
N PHE A 98 21.08 -2.58 3.71
CA PHE A 98 20.19 -1.93 4.68
C PHE A 98 20.98 -1.38 5.88
N PRO A 99 20.58 -0.22 6.45
CA PRO A 99 21.18 0.28 7.69
C PRO A 99 20.96 -0.72 8.84
N ASP A 100 21.90 -0.80 9.79
CA ASP A 100 21.84 -1.77 10.91
C ASP A 100 20.51 -1.77 11.68
N ARG A 101 19.89 -0.59 11.85
CA ARG A 101 18.60 -0.45 12.53
C ARG A 101 17.39 -0.92 11.70
N ARG A 102 17.60 -1.43 10.49
CA ARG A 102 16.59 -1.77 9.48
C ARG A 102 16.79 -3.18 8.91
N LYS A 103 17.66 -4.00 9.49
CA LYS A 103 17.91 -5.40 9.05
C LYS A 103 16.71 -6.34 9.22
N ASN A 104 15.76 -5.96 10.08
CA ASN A 104 14.51 -6.68 10.23
C ASN A 104 13.63 -6.69 8.95
N TYR A 105 13.82 -5.74 8.02
CA TYR A 105 13.04 -5.68 6.78
C TYR A 105 13.44 -6.75 5.75
N PRO A 106 14.72 -6.95 5.40
CA PRO A 106 15.12 -8.05 4.54
C PRO A 106 14.80 -9.42 5.15
N GLU A 107 14.93 -9.60 6.47
CA GLU A 107 14.48 -10.82 7.18
C GLU A 107 13.00 -11.12 6.91
N SER A 108 12.11 -10.15 7.18
CA SER A 108 10.67 -10.31 6.96
C SER A 108 10.30 -10.53 5.48
N ALA A 109 11.04 -9.95 4.55
CA ALA A 109 10.80 -10.15 3.12
C ALA A 109 11.23 -11.54 2.65
N ALA A 110 12.36 -12.06 3.15
CA ALA A 110 12.80 -13.43 2.92
C ALA A 110 11.78 -14.43 3.49
N GLU A 111 11.32 -14.24 4.72
CA GLU A 111 10.28 -15.07 5.32
C GLU A 111 8.96 -15.03 4.54
N ALA A 112 8.55 -13.85 4.05
CA ALA A 112 7.34 -13.72 3.23
C ALA A 112 7.45 -14.49 1.91
N LEU A 113 8.62 -14.43 1.24
CA LEU A 113 8.86 -15.18 0.00
C LEU A 113 8.90 -16.69 0.27
N SER A 114 9.62 -17.14 1.31
CA SER A 114 9.66 -18.55 1.69
C SER A 114 8.27 -19.09 2.06
N LYS A 115 7.47 -18.29 2.78
CA LYS A 115 6.07 -18.61 3.05
C LYS A 115 5.24 -18.73 1.77
N ALA A 116 5.43 -17.86 0.78
CA ALA A 116 4.71 -17.95 -0.49
C ALA A 116 5.00 -19.26 -1.25
N VAL A 117 6.24 -19.73 -1.21
CA VAL A 117 6.63 -21.03 -1.75
C VAL A 117 5.95 -22.17 -0.98
N SER A 118 5.96 -22.11 0.35
CA SER A 118 5.26 -23.07 1.20
C SER A 118 3.75 -23.11 0.93
N ASP A 119 3.13 -21.95 0.75
CA ASP A 119 1.70 -21.84 0.44
C ASP A 119 1.33 -22.43 -0.91
N TYR A 120 2.22 -22.33 -1.92
CA TYR A 120 2.03 -23.02 -3.19
C TYR A 120 2.06 -24.53 -3.01
N ARG A 121 3.10 -25.05 -2.36
CA ARG A 121 3.30 -26.50 -2.17
C ARG A 121 2.16 -27.14 -1.37
N ASN A 122 1.64 -26.41 -0.38
CA ASN A 122 0.59 -26.90 0.51
C ASN A 122 -0.82 -26.56 0.02
N GLY A 123 -0.96 -25.76 -1.05
CA GLY A 123 -2.25 -25.27 -1.52
C GLY A 123 -2.97 -24.35 -0.52
N THR A 124 -2.22 -23.65 0.32
CA THR A 124 -2.71 -22.77 1.41
C THR A 124 -2.65 -21.28 1.08
N GLY A 125 -2.34 -20.92 -0.16
CA GLY A 125 -2.42 -19.54 -0.64
C GLY A 125 -3.84 -18.97 -0.61
N LEU A 126 -3.94 -17.64 -0.74
CA LEU A 126 -5.23 -16.95 -0.79
C LEU A 126 -6.08 -17.42 -1.97
N LYS A 127 -7.34 -17.73 -1.67
CA LYS A 127 -8.33 -18.08 -2.69
C LYS A 127 -8.63 -16.87 -3.56
N PRO A 128 -9.00 -17.05 -4.85
CA PRO A 128 -9.28 -15.93 -5.75
C PRO A 128 -10.23 -14.87 -5.18
N GLN A 129 -11.30 -15.27 -4.49
CA GLN A 129 -12.26 -14.36 -3.87
C GLN A 129 -11.74 -13.61 -2.63
N GLU A 130 -10.60 -14.03 -2.07
CA GLU A 130 -9.94 -13.36 -0.94
C GLU A 130 -8.84 -12.41 -1.43
N ARG A 131 -8.51 -12.44 -2.72
CA ARG A 131 -7.52 -11.55 -3.33
C ARG A 131 -8.15 -10.18 -3.51
N VAL A 132 -7.61 -9.20 -2.79
CA VAL A 132 -7.94 -7.79 -3.00
C VAL A 132 -7.25 -7.33 -4.28
N THR A 133 -8.01 -7.26 -5.37
CA THR A 133 -7.52 -6.81 -6.69
C THR A 133 -8.42 -5.72 -7.29
N ARG A 134 -7.89 -5.00 -8.28
CA ARG A 134 -8.64 -4.06 -9.11
C ARG A 134 -9.86 -4.73 -9.75
N ALA A 135 -9.68 -5.88 -10.42
CA ALA A 135 -10.79 -6.58 -11.05
C ALA A 135 -11.87 -6.98 -10.04
N HIS A 136 -11.48 -7.46 -8.86
CA HIS A 136 -12.44 -7.79 -7.81
C HIS A 136 -13.20 -6.55 -7.33
N ALA A 137 -12.49 -5.46 -7.01
CA ALA A 137 -13.12 -4.20 -6.57
C ALA A 137 -14.09 -3.65 -7.62
N LEU A 138 -13.70 -3.63 -8.90
CA LEU A 138 -14.56 -3.15 -9.98
C LEU A 138 -15.76 -4.08 -10.24
N GLN A 139 -15.58 -5.39 -10.07
CA GLN A 139 -16.69 -6.35 -10.16
C GLN A 139 -17.69 -6.15 -9.02
N VAL A 140 -17.22 -5.99 -7.79
CA VAL A 140 -18.06 -5.68 -6.62
C VAL A 140 -18.83 -4.38 -6.85
N LEU A 141 -18.16 -3.33 -7.32
CA LEU A 141 -18.80 -2.06 -7.65
C LEU A 141 -19.88 -2.23 -8.73
N LYS A 142 -19.61 -3.01 -9.78
CA LYS A 142 -20.57 -3.27 -10.85
C LYS A 142 -21.79 -4.05 -10.37
N GLU A 143 -21.61 -4.99 -9.45
CA GLU A 143 -22.69 -5.84 -8.92
C GLU A 143 -23.54 -5.13 -7.88
N GLN A 144 -22.92 -4.34 -7.00
CA GLN A 144 -23.59 -3.73 -5.85
C GLN A 144 -23.93 -2.25 -6.05
N GLY A 145 -23.26 -1.57 -6.98
CA GLY A 145 -23.36 -0.12 -7.18
C GLY A 145 -22.63 0.71 -6.12
N HIS A 146 -21.93 0.08 -5.17
CA HIS A 146 -21.16 0.74 -4.13
C HIS A 146 -19.96 -0.11 -3.67
N LEU A 147 -19.08 0.48 -2.86
CA LEU A 147 -17.95 -0.17 -2.18
C LEU A 147 -17.99 0.05 -0.65
N ARG A 148 -19.16 0.35 -0.10
CA ARG A 148 -19.37 0.62 1.33
C ARG A 148 -18.85 -0.54 2.20
N GLY A 149 -17.96 -0.22 3.13
CA GLY A 149 -17.42 -1.17 4.10
C GLY A 149 -16.51 -2.27 3.52
N GLU A 150 -16.18 -2.20 2.23
CA GLU A 150 -15.39 -3.22 1.55
C GLU A 150 -13.94 -3.25 2.05
N LYS A 151 -13.34 -4.45 2.04
CA LYS A 151 -11.93 -4.64 2.43
C LYS A 151 -11.02 -4.52 1.21
N LEU A 152 -10.58 -3.29 0.95
CA LEU A 152 -9.81 -2.91 -0.23
C LEU A 152 -8.37 -2.47 0.12
N ASN A 153 -7.83 -2.97 1.23
CA ASN A 153 -6.50 -2.58 1.68
C ASN A 153 -5.43 -3.04 0.68
N GLN A 154 -4.53 -2.13 0.32
CA GLN A 154 -3.49 -2.29 -0.72
C GLN A 154 -4.00 -2.45 -2.16
N VAL A 155 -5.29 -2.20 -2.43
CA VAL A 155 -5.82 -2.30 -3.80
C VAL A 155 -5.15 -1.27 -4.73
N ILE A 156 -4.96 -1.63 -6.00
CA ILE A 156 -4.45 -0.75 -7.04
C ILE A 156 -5.59 -0.26 -7.94
N LEU A 157 -6.12 0.91 -7.61
CA LEU A 157 -7.19 1.58 -8.35
C LEU A 157 -6.72 2.81 -9.12
N ASP A 158 -5.41 3.05 -9.27
CA ASP A 158 -4.86 4.21 -10.00
C ASP A 158 -5.64 4.52 -11.29
N GLY A 159 -6.02 5.78 -11.48
CA GLY A 159 -6.81 6.27 -12.61
C GLY A 159 -8.25 5.76 -12.71
N ALA A 160 -8.79 5.06 -11.69
CA ALA A 160 -10.17 4.60 -11.71
C ALA A 160 -11.15 5.77 -11.63
N ASP A 161 -12.27 5.64 -12.35
CA ASP A 161 -13.42 6.50 -12.16
C ASP A 161 -14.32 5.94 -11.06
N LEU A 162 -14.31 6.62 -9.93
CA LEU A 162 -15.10 6.33 -8.72
C LEU A 162 -16.00 7.53 -8.38
N SER A 163 -16.36 8.35 -9.39
CA SER A 163 -17.24 9.48 -9.21
C SER A 163 -18.63 9.05 -8.73
N GLY A 164 -19.14 9.75 -7.72
CA GLY A 164 -20.43 9.46 -7.08
C GLY A 164 -20.51 8.12 -6.34
N VAL A 165 -19.43 7.33 -6.27
CA VAL A 165 -19.45 6.01 -5.62
C VAL A 165 -19.53 6.17 -4.11
N ASP A 166 -20.35 5.34 -3.45
CA ASP A 166 -20.36 5.21 -2.00
C ASP A 166 -19.28 4.24 -1.55
N LEU A 167 -18.20 4.77 -0.97
CA LEU A 167 -17.07 4.07 -0.35
C LEU A 167 -17.11 4.20 1.18
N SER A 168 -18.22 4.64 1.77
CA SER A 168 -18.29 4.93 3.20
C SER A 168 -17.87 3.73 4.05
N GLY A 169 -16.98 3.97 5.01
CA GLY A 169 -16.43 2.94 5.89
C GLY A 169 -15.55 1.88 5.22
N ALA A 170 -15.23 1.98 3.92
CA ALA A 170 -14.34 1.04 3.25
C ALA A 170 -12.92 1.09 3.87
N ASP A 171 -12.21 -0.02 3.79
CA ASP A 171 -10.80 -0.09 4.15
C ASP A 171 -9.94 0.04 2.91
N LEU A 172 -9.45 1.25 2.64
CA LEU A 172 -8.52 1.59 1.56
C LEU A 172 -7.11 1.86 2.12
N SER A 173 -6.78 1.29 3.27
CA SER A 173 -5.46 1.50 3.89
C SER A 173 -4.37 1.06 2.92
N HIS A 174 -3.42 1.96 2.66
CA HIS A 174 -2.31 1.76 1.71
C HIS A 174 -2.71 1.47 0.26
N ALA A 175 -3.94 1.81 -0.13
CA ALA A 175 -4.40 1.70 -1.51
C ALA A 175 -3.67 2.71 -2.43
N PHE A 176 -3.58 2.34 -3.70
CA PHE A 176 -3.05 3.16 -4.79
C PHE A 176 -4.22 3.77 -5.54
N LEU A 177 -4.41 5.06 -5.34
CA LEU A 177 -5.54 5.87 -5.78
C LEU A 177 -5.07 7.11 -6.56
N THR A 178 -3.87 7.04 -7.14
CA THR A 178 -3.24 8.12 -7.90
C THR A 178 -4.08 8.41 -9.14
N ASP A 179 -4.29 9.69 -9.45
CA ASP A 179 -5.09 10.13 -10.61
C ASP A 179 -6.56 9.61 -10.61
N CYS A 180 -7.07 9.05 -9.51
CA CYS A 180 -8.46 8.60 -9.42
C CYS A 180 -9.45 9.77 -9.49
N ASN A 181 -10.61 9.53 -10.09
CA ASN A 181 -11.74 10.45 -10.04
C ASN A 181 -12.69 10.06 -8.91
N PHE A 182 -12.74 10.87 -7.86
CA PHE A 182 -13.67 10.74 -6.73
C PHE A 182 -14.69 11.87 -6.69
N THR A 183 -14.96 12.54 -7.82
CA THR A 183 -15.92 13.67 -7.83
C THR A 183 -17.27 13.26 -7.26
N GLY A 184 -17.72 13.96 -6.21
CA GLY A 184 -18.99 13.66 -5.53
C GLY A 184 -19.05 12.31 -4.80
N ALA A 185 -17.93 11.60 -4.64
CA ALA A 185 -17.90 10.30 -3.96
C ALA A 185 -18.15 10.45 -2.45
N ASN A 186 -18.81 9.46 -1.86
CA ASN A 186 -18.95 9.38 -0.40
C ASN A 186 -17.80 8.54 0.18
N LEU A 187 -16.84 9.21 0.82
CA LEU A 187 -15.69 8.61 1.50
C LEU A 187 -15.83 8.73 3.03
N GLN A 188 -17.04 8.98 3.56
CA GLN A 188 -17.25 9.18 4.99
C GLN A 188 -16.76 7.98 5.81
N GLY A 189 -15.93 8.22 6.82
CA GLY A 189 -15.41 7.18 7.73
C GLY A 189 -14.48 6.16 7.06
N THR A 190 -14.04 6.40 5.82
CA THR A 190 -13.13 5.49 5.10
C THR A 190 -11.77 5.43 5.77
N ARG A 191 -11.15 4.25 5.83
CA ARG A 191 -9.76 4.11 6.26
C ARG A 191 -8.85 4.34 5.06
N LEU A 192 -8.16 5.48 5.03
CA LEU A 192 -7.20 5.87 3.98
C LEU A 192 -5.78 5.94 4.52
N ARG A 193 -5.49 5.29 5.65
CA ARG A 193 -4.18 5.35 6.29
C ARG A 193 -3.10 4.90 5.32
N GLY A 194 -2.13 5.77 5.06
CA GLY A 194 -1.02 5.51 4.13
C GLY A 194 -1.41 5.36 2.66
N ALA A 195 -2.65 5.68 2.26
CA ALA A 195 -3.09 5.62 0.87
C ALA A 195 -2.41 6.70 0.00
N PHE A 196 -2.24 6.40 -1.29
CA PHE A 196 -1.68 7.30 -2.29
C PHE A 196 -2.80 7.91 -3.13
N LEU A 197 -3.18 9.15 -2.85
CA LEU A 197 -4.21 9.90 -3.58
C LEU A 197 -3.59 11.03 -4.43
N ASN A 198 -2.32 10.92 -4.84
CA ASN A 198 -1.68 12.02 -5.56
C ASN A 198 -2.47 12.34 -6.84
N ASN A 199 -2.68 13.62 -7.12
CA ASN A 199 -3.46 14.13 -8.25
C ASN A 199 -4.92 13.65 -8.33
N ALA A 200 -5.45 12.98 -7.30
CA ALA A 200 -6.83 12.53 -7.31
C ALA A 200 -7.81 13.72 -7.36
N ASN A 201 -8.93 13.53 -8.04
CA ASN A 201 -10.00 14.52 -8.10
C ASN A 201 -11.02 14.25 -6.99
N LEU A 202 -10.93 14.99 -5.88
CA LEU A 202 -11.85 14.93 -4.74
C LEU A 202 -12.91 16.04 -4.78
N THR A 203 -13.12 16.72 -5.92
CA THR A 203 -14.12 17.79 -6.02
C THR A 203 -15.49 17.31 -5.53
N ASP A 204 -16.11 18.05 -4.61
CA ASP A 204 -17.39 17.72 -3.95
C ASP A 204 -17.44 16.35 -3.22
N ALA A 205 -16.30 15.71 -2.97
CA ALA A 205 -16.23 14.45 -2.24
C ALA A 205 -16.44 14.64 -0.73
N ASP A 206 -17.04 13.65 -0.07
CA ASP A 206 -17.27 13.67 1.37
C ASP A 206 -16.26 12.79 2.11
N LEU A 207 -15.21 13.38 2.68
CA LEU A 207 -14.19 12.68 3.48
C LEU A 207 -14.39 12.86 4.98
N ARG A 208 -15.59 13.22 5.44
CA ARG A 208 -15.84 13.41 6.87
C ARG A 208 -15.46 12.16 7.66
N GLU A 209 -14.80 12.35 8.80
CA GLU A 209 -14.37 11.27 9.69
C GLU A 209 -13.41 10.23 9.04
N ALA A 210 -12.88 10.48 7.84
CA ALA A 210 -11.91 9.58 7.21
C ALA A 210 -10.56 9.58 7.93
N ASP A 211 -9.87 8.43 7.94
CA ASP A 211 -8.51 8.32 8.49
C ASP A 211 -7.47 8.56 7.40
N LEU A 212 -6.88 9.77 7.37
CA LEU A 212 -5.89 10.21 6.39
C LEU A 212 -4.46 10.23 6.94
N ARG A 213 -4.21 9.58 8.09
CA ARG A 213 -2.86 9.48 8.66
C ARG A 213 -1.91 8.84 7.66
N TRP A 214 -0.72 9.39 7.48
CA TRP A 214 0.27 8.96 6.47
C TRP A 214 -0.15 9.07 4.99
N ALA A 215 -1.39 9.46 4.67
CA ALA A 215 -1.88 9.53 3.30
C ALA A 215 -1.14 10.61 2.48
N LYS A 216 -1.03 10.39 1.17
CA LYS A 216 -0.39 11.33 0.23
C LYS A 216 -1.46 11.95 -0.67
N LEU A 217 -1.69 13.25 -0.50
CA LEU A 217 -2.69 14.04 -1.22
C LEU A 217 -2.03 15.20 -1.98
N THR A 218 -0.79 15.04 -2.44
CA THR A 218 -0.13 16.06 -3.25
C THR A 218 -0.82 16.18 -4.61
N GLY A 219 -1.10 17.40 -5.06
CA GLY A 219 -1.77 17.66 -6.34
C GLY A 219 -3.28 17.41 -6.38
N VAL A 220 -3.93 17.03 -5.27
CA VAL A 220 -5.38 16.76 -5.30
C VAL A 220 -6.20 18.00 -5.66
N LYS A 221 -7.32 17.78 -6.35
CA LYS A 221 -8.40 18.77 -6.50
C LYS A 221 -9.38 18.55 -5.36
N ALA A 222 -9.67 19.58 -4.58
CA ALA A 222 -10.43 19.47 -3.34
C ALA A 222 -11.51 20.57 -3.20
N GLU A 223 -11.87 21.20 -4.32
CA GLU A 223 -12.94 22.19 -4.37
C GLU A 223 -14.25 21.57 -3.89
N GLY A 224 -14.89 22.15 -2.86
CA GLY A 224 -16.14 21.62 -2.30
C GLY A 224 -15.99 20.34 -1.47
N ALA A 225 -14.79 19.75 -1.40
CA ALA A 225 -14.53 18.55 -0.63
C ALA A 225 -14.68 18.79 0.88
N ARG A 226 -15.27 17.84 1.60
CA ARG A 226 -15.52 17.95 3.03
C ARG A 226 -14.55 17.10 3.84
N PHE A 227 -13.82 17.73 4.75
CA PHE A 227 -12.82 17.08 5.60
C PHE A 227 -13.15 17.14 7.09
N ASP A 228 -14.39 17.53 7.45
CA ASP A 228 -14.79 17.71 8.85
C ASP A 228 -14.54 16.43 9.66
N GLY A 229 -13.76 16.51 10.73
CA GLY A 229 -13.46 15.36 11.58
C GLY A 229 -12.51 14.32 10.96
N ALA A 230 -12.03 14.51 9.72
CA ALA A 230 -11.03 13.64 9.14
C ALA A 230 -9.72 13.72 9.94
N THR A 231 -9.04 12.59 10.13
CA THR A 231 -7.84 12.51 10.97
C THR A 231 -6.55 12.61 10.15
N TYR A 232 -5.63 13.50 10.52
CA TYR A 232 -4.29 13.60 9.90
C TYR A 232 -3.16 13.42 10.91
N ASP A 233 -1.93 13.22 10.45
CA ASP A 233 -0.74 13.25 11.29
C ASP A 233 0.48 13.85 10.56
N ILE A 234 1.64 13.80 11.20
CA ILE A 234 2.92 14.27 10.63
C ILE A 234 3.32 13.54 9.34
N GLY A 235 2.70 12.40 9.02
CA GLY A 235 2.94 11.63 7.81
C GLY A 235 2.04 12.03 6.65
N THR A 236 0.90 12.67 6.94
CA THR A 236 -0.04 13.18 5.94
C THR A 236 0.65 14.25 5.08
N ARG A 237 0.48 14.18 3.76
CA ARG A 237 1.07 15.14 2.81
C ARG A 237 -0.04 15.76 1.98
N LEU A 238 -0.05 17.09 1.90
CA LEU A 238 -0.94 17.89 1.07
C LEU A 238 -0.15 19.06 0.49
N ASP A 239 -0.68 19.66 -0.57
CA ASP A 239 -0.11 20.89 -1.12
C ASP A 239 -0.24 22.06 -0.13
N PRO A 240 0.72 23.00 -0.10
CA PRO A 240 0.64 24.19 0.76
C PRO A 240 -0.67 24.98 0.61
N ARG A 241 -1.28 25.01 -0.58
CA ARG A 241 -2.57 25.66 -0.86
C ARG A 241 -3.76 25.06 -0.09
N LEU A 242 -3.64 23.81 0.35
CA LEU A 242 -4.68 23.06 1.05
C LEU A 242 -4.51 23.03 2.57
N THR A 243 -3.52 23.76 3.11
CA THR A 243 -3.23 23.79 4.55
C THR A 243 -4.39 24.31 5.40
N HIS A 244 -5.29 25.11 4.80
CA HIS A 244 -6.52 25.57 5.45
C HIS A 244 -7.45 24.42 5.88
N LEU A 245 -7.38 23.26 5.21
CA LEU A 245 -8.19 22.08 5.56
C LEU A 245 -7.90 21.56 6.97
N PHE A 246 -6.69 21.79 7.50
CA PHE A 246 -6.35 21.38 8.86
C PHE A 246 -7.22 22.05 9.94
N SER A 247 -7.85 23.18 9.63
CA SER A 247 -8.76 23.86 10.57
C SER A 247 -10.04 23.07 10.88
N VAL A 248 -10.48 22.19 9.97
CA VAL A 248 -11.68 21.35 10.14
C VAL A 248 -11.35 19.88 10.42
N MET A 249 -10.08 19.50 10.28
CA MET A 249 -9.58 18.16 10.53
C MET A 249 -9.13 17.99 11.99
N VAL A 250 -8.98 16.73 12.40
CA VAL A 250 -8.49 16.38 13.73
C VAL A 250 -7.08 15.84 13.63
N LYS A 251 -6.15 16.38 14.41
CA LYS A 251 -4.81 15.80 14.51
C LYS A 251 -4.87 14.49 15.30
N GLY A 252 -4.45 13.40 14.67
CA GLY A 252 -4.39 12.08 15.29
C GLY A 252 -3.34 11.99 16.40
N ALA A 253 -3.58 11.10 17.37
CA ALA A 253 -2.65 10.86 18.47
C ALA A 253 -1.33 10.23 17.97
N GLY A 254 -0.20 10.87 18.31
CA GLY A 254 1.18 10.44 18.00
C GLY A 254 2.16 11.57 18.30
N ARG A 255 3.39 11.26 18.78
CA ARG A 255 4.40 12.30 19.06
C ARG A 255 4.83 12.95 17.74
N ASP A 256 4.76 14.29 17.68
CA ASP A 256 5.49 15.05 16.68
C ASP A 256 6.99 14.79 16.88
N ILE A 257 7.60 14.06 15.95
CA ILE A 257 9.07 13.89 15.93
C ILE A 257 9.78 15.04 15.20
N TYR A 258 9.02 16.02 14.67
CA TYR A 258 9.56 17.12 13.84
C TYR A 258 9.01 18.52 14.15
N LEU A 259 8.10 18.66 15.11
CA LEU A 259 7.64 19.97 15.57
C LEU A 259 7.95 20.05 17.06
N GLU A 260 8.90 20.91 17.42
CA GLU A 260 9.05 21.32 18.82
C GLU A 260 7.81 22.15 19.21
N ASP A 261 7.32 21.95 20.44
CA ASP A 261 6.10 22.55 21.02
C ASP A 261 5.99 24.08 20.88
N ASN A 262 7.09 24.76 20.54
CA ASN A 262 7.15 26.22 20.39
C ASN A 262 6.56 26.76 19.08
N GLN A 263 6.27 25.94 18.06
CA GLN A 263 5.67 26.43 16.80
C GLN A 263 4.14 26.37 16.76
N LEU A 264 3.49 25.79 17.78
CA LEU A 264 2.03 25.76 17.92
C LEU A 264 1.44 27.05 18.53
N LYS A 265 2.28 28.00 18.97
CA LYS A 265 1.85 29.21 19.67
C LYS A 265 1.71 30.47 18.80
N GLU A 266 1.94 30.39 17.49
CA GLU A 266 1.94 31.56 16.60
C GLU A 266 1.00 31.46 15.40
N ALA A 267 -0.19 30.88 15.57
CA ALA A 267 -1.30 31.12 14.65
C ALA A 267 -2.30 32.10 15.31
N PRO A 268 -2.51 33.32 14.77
CA PRO A 268 -3.52 34.21 15.30
C PRO A 268 -4.92 33.64 15.08
N ALA A 269 -5.80 33.92 16.05
CA ALA A 269 -7.20 33.51 16.11
C ALA A 269 -8.04 34.04 14.94
#